data_AF-A0A7G5MZI0-F1
#
_entry.id   AF-A0A7G5MZI0-F1
#
_cell.length_a   1.000
_cell.length_b   1.000
_cell.length_c   1.000
_cell.angle_alpha   90.00
_cell.angle_beta   90.00
_cell.angle_gamma   90.00
#
_symmetry.space_group_name_H-M   'P 1'
#
loop_
_entity.id
_entity.type
_entity.pdbx_description
1 polymer ?
#
loop_
_entity_poly.entity_id
_entity_poly.type
_entity_poly.pdbx_seq_one_letter_code
_entity_poly.pdbx_strand_id
1 'polypeptide(L)' 'MRTNFYLDGKKTTRKAVKELVGEERLKEMIKEAKETFFEDPNIQNSYFLGSSGMLTIEFA' A
#
# COMPACT_ATOMS: atom_id res chain seq x y z
N MET A 1 3.71 13.96 1.89
CA MET A 1 3.54 12.69 1.13
C MET A 1 2.08 12.34 1.10
N ARG A 2 1.53 12.36 -0.10
CA ARG A 2 0.23 11.79 -0.41
C ARG A 2 0.44 10.29 -0.63
N THR A 3 -0.25 9.45 0.14
CA THR A 3 -0.22 8.00 -0.08
C THR A 3 -1.33 7.63 -1.05
N ASN A 4 -0.95 7.16 -2.23
CA ASN A 4 -1.86 6.55 -3.17
C ASN A 4 -1.88 5.03 -2.93
N PHE A 5 -3.06 4.45 -3.01
CA PHE A 5 -3.25 3.01 -2.94
C PHE A 5 -3.80 2.54 -4.28
N TYR A 6 -3.28 1.43 -4.78
CA TYR A 6 -3.79 0.76 -5.97
C TYR A 6 -4.05 -0.70 -5.63
N LEU A 7 -5.21 -1.21 -6.00
CA LEU A 7 -5.55 -2.62 -5.89
C LEU A 7 -5.66 -3.19 -7.31
N ASP A 8 -4.82 -4.16 -7.65
CA ASP A 8 -4.70 -4.71 -9.01
C ASP A 8 -4.54 -3.62 -10.08
N GLY A 9 -3.72 -2.60 -9.77
CA GLY A 9 -3.47 -1.44 -10.64
C GLY A 9 -4.61 -0.40 -10.66
N LYS A 10 -5.73 -0.63 -9.98
CA LYS A 10 -6.83 0.34 -9.88
C LYS A 10 -6.70 1.18 -8.63
N LYS A 11 -6.75 2.51 -8.79
CA LYS A 11 -6.70 3.44 -7.66
C LYS A 11 -7.83 3.15 -6.68
N THR A 12 -7.47 2.96 -5.42
CA THR A 12 -8.40 2.66 -4.32
C THR A 12 -8.23 3.65 -3.17
N THR A 13 -9.13 3.61 -2.20
CA THR A 13 -9.09 4.47 -1.02
C THR A 13 -8.49 3.73 0.16
N ARG A 14 -7.85 4.49 1.07
CA ARG A 14 -7.35 3.94 2.34
C ARG A 14 -8.43 3.19 3.13
N LYS A 15 -9.69 3.64 3.06
CA LYS A 15 -10.82 2.98 3.73
C LYS A 15 -11.05 1.57 3.18
N ALA A 16 -11.16 1.43 1.86
CA ALA A 16 -11.35 0.14 1.22
C ALA A 16 -10.19 -0.83 1.52
N VAL A 17 -8.95 -0.35 1.50
CA VAL A 17 -7.78 -1.17 1.86
C VAL A 17 -7.83 -1.57 3.33
N LYS A 18 -8.19 -0.65 4.23
CA LYS A 18 -8.33 -0.93 5.66
C LYS A 18 -9.38 -2.01 5.93
N GLU A 19 -10.50 -2.00 5.20
CA GLU A 19 -11.53 -3.04 5.31
C GLU A 19 -11.06 -4.39 4.74
N LEU A 20 -10.16 -4.38 3.73
CA LEU A 20 -9.60 -5.59 3.12
C LEU A 20 -8.51 -6.26 3.98
N VAL A 21 -7.56 -5.50 4.52
CA VAL A 21 -6.37 -6.05 5.20
C VAL A 21 -6.41 -5.90 6.72
N GLY A 22 -7.32 -5.08 7.24
CA GLY A 22 -7.36 -4.69 8.65
C GLY A 22 -6.49 -3.47 8.97
N GLU A 23 -6.81 -2.79 10.09
CA GLU A 23 -6.12 -1.56 10.47
C GLU A 23 -4.65 -1.77 10.84
N GLU A 24 -4.36 -2.82 11.63
CA GLU A 24 -3.01 -3.11 12.11
C GLU A 24 -2.08 -3.43 10.94
N ARG A 25 -2.48 -4.37 10.09
CA ARG A 25 -1.71 -4.77 8.91
C ARG A 25 -1.50 -3.62 7.92
N LEU A 26 -2.51 -2.76 7.73
CA LEU A 26 -2.36 -1.59 6.88
C LEU A 26 -1.32 -0.60 7.45
N LYS A 27 -1.28 -0.41 8.77
CA LYS A 27 -0.29 0.47 9.40
C LYS A 27 1.12 -0.07 9.21
N GLU A 28 1.32 -1.37 9.35
CA GLU A 28 2.62 -2.03 9.12
C GLU A 28 3.05 -1.88 7.66
N MET A 29 2.18 -2.22 6.69
CA MET A 29 2.47 -2.06 5.26
C MET A 29 2.83 -0.62 4.88
N ILE A 30 2.10 0.37 5.40
CA ILE A 30 2.41 1.78 5.13
C ILE A 30 3.75 2.17 5.76
N LYS A 31 4.07 1.67 6.95
CA LYS A 31 5.34 1.95 7.62
C LYS A 31 6.50 1.38 6.81
N GLU A 32 6.45 0.10 6.46
CA GLU A 32 7.46 -0.57 5.62
C GLU A 32 7.62 0.16 4.28
N ALA A 33 6.52 0.40 3.57
CA ALA A 33 6.56 1.08 2.28
C ALA A 33 7.16 2.49 2.39
N LYS A 34 6.90 3.19 3.50
CA LYS A 34 7.47 4.51 3.77
C LYS A 34 8.97 4.43 4.02
N GLU A 35 9.43 3.47 4.82
CA GLU A 35 10.87 3.23 5.06
C GLU A 35 11.58 2.96 3.72
N THR A 36 11.05 2.06 2.91
CA THR A 36 11.60 1.76 1.58
C THR A 36 11.57 2.95 0.63
N PHE A 37 10.52 3.77 0.66
CA PHE A 37 10.46 5.00 -0.15
C PHE A 37 11.50 6.05 0.26
N PHE A 38 11.83 6.14 1.55
CA PHE A 38 12.90 7.02 2.03
C PHE A 38 14.29 6.53 1.62
N GLU A 39 14.47 5.21 1.49
CA GLU A 39 15.71 4.63 0.96
C GLU A 39 15.82 4.82 -0.55
N ASP A 40 14.77 4.50 -1.30
CA ASP A 40 14.70 4.73 -2.74
C ASP A 40 13.27 5.09 -3.18
N PRO A 41 13.03 6.34 -3.64
CA PRO A 41 11.71 6.79 -4.03
C PRO A 41 11.18 6.15 -5.33
N ASN A 42 12.03 5.44 -6.09
CA ASN A 42 11.62 4.71 -7.29
C ASN A 42 11.14 3.29 -7.00
N ILE A 43 11.26 2.81 -5.74
CA ILE A 43 10.78 1.48 -5.38
C ILE A 43 9.25 1.49 -5.25
N GLN A 44 8.63 0.63 -6.04
CA GLN A 44 7.20 0.37 -5.97
C GLN A 44 6.92 -0.68 -4.88
N ASN A 45 6.26 -0.27 -3.81
CA ASN A 45 5.91 -1.18 -2.71
C ASN A 45 4.61 -1.91 -3.02
N SER A 46 4.70 -3.19 -3.39
CA SER A 46 3.54 -4.01 -3.74
C SER A 46 3.43 -5.23 -2.82
N TYR A 47 2.25 -5.42 -2.25
CA TYR A 47 1.92 -6.45 -1.28
C TYR A 47 0.88 -7.40 -1.87
N PHE A 48 1.20 -8.68 -1.92
CA PHE A 48 0.24 -9.70 -2.33
C PHE A 48 -0.73 -10.00 -1.19
N LEU A 49 -2.02 -9.74 -1.42
CA LEU A 49 -3.09 -9.96 -0.44
C LEU A 49 -3.83 -11.28 -0.65
N GLY A 50 -3.24 -12.23 -1.39
CA GLY A 50 -3.87 -13.50 -1.71
C GLY A 50 -5.09 -13.32 -2.61
N SER A 51 -6.24 -13.83 -2.17
CA SER A 51 -7.51 -13.74 -2.91
C SER A 51 -8.02 -12.32 -3.11
N SER A 52 -7.51 -11.35 -2.34
CA SER A 52 -7.89 -9.93 -2.41
C SER A 52 -7.10 -9.14 -3.46
N GLY A 53 -6.16 -9.78 -4.17
CA GLY A 53 -5.38 -9.15 -5.24
C GLY A 53 -4.04 -8.56 -4.77
N MET A 54 -3.46 -7.69 -5.60
CA MET A 54 -2.18 -7.04 -5.31
C MET A 54 -2.37 -5.57 -4.89
N LEU A 55 -1.95 -5.23 -3.67
CA LEU A 55 -1.98 -3.88 -3.16
C LEU A 55 -0.66 -3.17 -3.42
N THR A 56 -0.67 -2.13 -4.22
CA THR A 56 0.48 -1.24 -4.42
C THR A 56 0.29 0.05 -3.63
N ILE A 57 1.32 0.40 -2.84
CA ILE A 57 1.41 1.64 -2.08
C ILE A 57 2.44 2.52 -2.77
N GLU A 58 2.00 3.70 -3.19
CA GLU A 58 2.82 4.71 -3.84
C GLU A 58 2.79 5.98 -3.00
N PHE A 59 3.95 6.63 -2.86
CA PHE A 59 4.04 7.91 -2.19
C PHE A 59 4.40 8.99 -3.22
N ALA A 60 3.55 10.01 -3.30
CA ALA A 60 3.74 11.21 -4.11
C ALA A 60 3.87 12.47 -3.24
#